data_AF-A0A1Q4UU15-F1
#
_entry.id   AF-A0A1Q4UU15-F1
#
_cell.length_a   1.000
_cell.length_b   1.000
_cell.length_c   1.000
_cell.angle_alpha   90.00
_cell.angle_beta   90.00
_cell.angle_gamma   90.00
#
_symmetry.space_group_name_H-M   'P 1'
#
loop_
_entity.id
_entity.type
_entity.pdbx_description
1 polymer ?
#
loop_
_entity_poly.entity_id
_entity_poly.type
_entity_poly.pdbx_seq_one_letter_code
_entity_poly.pdbx_strand_id
1 'polypeptide(L)'
;MSASWPWSVLGLFGPTDERAVKKAYALRLREIDRQDAEEFQQLREAYDMARSLARDIARHDEVSREEPYFEKSGQGAKQWRPCGGGGEYFDDAVKVEDVAWSELENPDRHADGNADVSLSQAETSLSASRSDFAVRVHQIKNCTFDKKEADHFKSILDQLLADYPQRKEDVENTVMGVLSEKMNQDPSFVLSKEYVALFEDHFKWASDGVRFLKKTEKIDVSGMLFSSIAKRKTDFLFFILKARSGWVSSFFIFPLKILFYVSLFVFMFFSHCLIFVLGFLFLRSENVTPIDHKFRKVFSIGVYRNNFGNFVLWLRGAFLFLALCQVSVWWTDRTGTSNIELQRWFTAIVLFVAFMYAVRISSEILSRASIIIIQQVRDAVRDYFVFGPDFLTDTWRPTSENWWLWIQIVVLFVVSLIFLFLNTSADVVN
;
A
#
# COMPACT_ATOMS: atom_id res chain seq x y z
N MET A 1 -26.41 29.38 -9.61
CA MET A 1 -25.21 28.86 -8.91
C MET A 1 -24.67 27.72 -9.73
N SER A 2 -23.49 27.87 -10.35
CA SER A 2 -22.85 26.76 -11.07
C SER A 2 -22.49 25.68 -10.06
N ALA A 3 -22.93 24.44 -10.29
CA ALA A 3 -22.56 23.32 -9.44
C ALA A 3 -21.02 23.24 -9.37
N SER A 4 -20.46 23.13 -8.17
CA SER A 4 -19.02 22.98 -8.01
C SER A 4 -18.60 21.61 -8.57
N TRP A 5 -17.39 21.54 -9.13
CA TRP A 5 -16.77 20.26 -9.43
C TRP A 5 -16.79 19.38 -8.15
N PRO A 6 -17.12 18.08 -8.21
CA PRO A 6 -17.29 17.21 -9.39
C PRO A 6 -18.71 17.15 -10.00
N TRP A 7 -19.70 17.81 -9.40
CA TRP A 7 -21.12 17.63 -9.75
C TRP A 7 -21.49 18.20 -11.12
N SER A 8 -20.85 19.30 -11.54
CA SER A 8 -21.06 19.93 -12.85
C SER A 8 -20.74 19.02 -14.03
N VAL A 9 -19.66 18.23 -13.93
CA VAL A 9 -19.24 17.28 -14.98
C VAL A 9 -20.28 16.17 -15.15
N LEU A 10 -20.86 15.70 -14.04
CA LEU A 10 -21.92 14.69 -14.06
C LEU A 10 -23.30 15.24 -14.46
N GLY A 11 -23.46 16.56 -14.61
CA GLY A 11 -24.75 17.19 -14.87
C GLY A 11 -25.68 17.21 -13.65
N LEU A 12 -25.12 17.18 -12.44
CA LEU A 12 -25.86 17.21 -11.18
C LEU A 12 -25.83 18.62 -10.57
N PHE A 13 -26.92 19.04 -9.94
CA PHE A 13 -27.02 20.37 -9.32
C PHE A 13 -26.20 20.52 -8.03
N GLY A 14 -25.79 19.41 -7.39
CA GLY A 14 -25.02 19.43 -6.15
C GLY A 14 -24.82 18.05 -5.55
N PRO A 15 -24.37 17.97 -4.28
CA PRO A 15 -24.18 16.71 -3.57
C PRO A 15 -25.48 15.91 -3.48
N THR A 16 -25.40 14.63 -3.81
CA THR A 16 -26.55 13.72 -3.89
C THR A 16 -26.16 12.30 -3.49
N ASP A 17 -27.11 11.38 -3.53
CA ASP A 17 -26.92 10.00 -3.11
C ASP A 17 -26.08 9.18 -4.11
N GLU A 18 -25.46 8.08 -3.64
CA GLU A 18 -24.61 7.23 -4.48
C GLU A 18 -25.39 6.65 -5.69
N ARG A 19 -26.72 6.47 -5.56
CA ARG A 19 -27.54 5.96 -6.66
C ARG A 19 -27.73 7.00 -7.77
N ALA A 20 -28.02 8.27 -7.44
CA ALA A 20 -28.11 9.32 -8.45
C ALA A 20 -26.78 9.54 -9.16
N VAL A 21 -25.64 9.48 -8.45
CA VAL A 21 -24.30 9.59 -9.06
C VAL A 21 -24.06 8.49 -10.10
N LYS A 22 -24.41 7.24 -9.80
CA LYS A 22 -24.28 6.12 -10.74
C LYS A 22 -25.18 6.29 -11.97
N LYS A 23 -26.41 6.76 -11.77
CA LYS A 23 -27.36 7.00 -12.86
C LYS A 23 -26.87 8.12 -13.78
N ALA A 24 -26.39 9.23 -13.21
CA ALA A 24 -25.84 10.36 -13.96
C ALA A 24 -24.59 9.98 -14.76
N TYR A 25 -23.67 9.21 -14.17
CA TYR A 25 -22.50 8.68 -14.88
C TYR A 25 -22.90 7.79 -16.06
N ALA A 26 -23.86 6.88 -15.88
CA ALA A 26 -24.32 6.00 -16.95
C ALA A 26 -24.99 6.76 -18.10
N LEU A 27 -25.69 7.86 -17.81
CA LEU A 27 -26.26 8.74 -18.83
C LEU A 27 -25.16 9.47 -19.59
N ARG A 28 -24.21 10.12 -18.89
CA ARG A 28 -23.07 10.80 -19.52
C ARG A 28 -22.19 9.87 -20.35
N LEU A 29 -21.98 8.64 -19.89
CA LEU A 29 -21.22 7.63 -20.62
C LEU A 29 -21.84 7.25 -21.97
N ARG A 30 -23.16 7.43 -22.14
CA ARG A 30 -23.86 7.20 -23.41
C ARG A 30 -23.79 8.41 -24.36
N GLU A 31 -23.59 9.60 -23.81
CA GLU A 31 -23.54 10.85 -24.58
C GLU A 31 -22.12 11.15 -25.12
N ILE A 32 -21.08 10.78 -24.38
CA ILE A 32 -19.68 11.06 -24.76
C ILE A 32 -19.24 10.16 -25.92
N ASP A 33 -18.55 10.75 -26.90
CA ASP A 33 -17.90 10.01 -27.97
C ASP A 33 -16.70 9.23 -27.42
N ARG A 34 -16.61 7.94 -27.75
CA ARG A 34 -15.53 7.06 -27.29
C ARG A 34 -14.16 7.45 -27.86
N GLN A 35 -14.12 8.29 -28.88
CA GLN A 35 -12.87 8.79 -29.46
C GLN A 35 -12.23 9.93 -28.66
N ASP A 36 -13.00 10.62 -27.80
CA ASP A 36 -12.46 11.65 -26.93
C ASP A 36 -11.97 11.06 -25.60
N ALA A 37 -10.68 10.72 -25.57
CA ALA A 37 -10.06 10.13 -24.40
C ALA A 37 -9.99 11.10 -23.19
N GLU A 38 -9.96 12.41 -23.44
CA GLU A 38 -9.83 13.41 -22.38
C GLU A 38 -11.15 13.60 -21.64
N GLU A 39 -12.26 13.73 -22.37
CA GLU A 39 -13.60 13.80 -21.78
C GLU A 39 -13.94 12.54 -20.97
N PHE A 40 -13.55 11.36 -21.47
CA PHE A 40 -13.78 10.11 -20.76
C PHE A 40 -13.02 10.05 -19.44
N GLN A 41 -11.77 10.51 -19.42
CA GLN A 41 -10.94 10.54 -18.21
C GLN A 41 -11.51 11.55 -17.19
N GLN A 42 -11.92 12.74 -17.65
CA GLN A 42 -12.54 13.74 -16.78
C GLN A 42 -13.86 13.24 -16.18
N LEU A 43 -14.70 12.58 -16.97
CA LEU A 43 -15.95 11.98 -16.49
C LEU A 43 -15.67 10.90 -15.43
N ARG A 44 -14.63 10.09 -15.64
CA ARG A 44 -14.26 9.03 -14.70
C ARG A 44 -13.77 9.60 -13.36
N GLU A 45 -12.90 10.60 -13.39
CA GLU A 45 -12.39 11.27 -12.19
C GLU A 45 -13.50 11.97 -11.41
N ALA A 46 -14.42 12.65 -12.11
CA ALA A 46 -15.60 13.26 -11.50
C ALA A 46 -16.50 12.22 -10.84
N TYR A 47 -16.72 11.06 -11.47
CA TYR A 47 -17.51 9.96 -10.90
C TYR A 47 -16.88 9.40 -9.62
N ASP A 48 -15.57 9.10 -9.64
CA ASP A 48 -14.88 8.51 -8.50
C ASP A 48 -14.88 9.47 -7.29
N MET A 49 -14.66 10.77 -7.53
CA MET A 49 -14.74 11.81 -6.50
C MET A 49 -16.17 12.03 -5.98
N ALA A 50 -17.17 12.15 -6.86
CA ALA A 50 -18.57 12.31 -6.46
C ALA A 50 -19.07 11.12 -5.64
N ARG A 51 -18.65 9.90 -6.01
CA ARG A 51 -18.99 8.67 -5.28
C ARG A 51 -18.35 8.63 -3.89
N SER A 52 -17.11 9.10 -3.74
CA SER A 52 -16.48 9.24 -2.42
C SER A 52 -17.27 10.21 -1.54
N LEU A 53 -17.60 11.39 -2.05
CA LEU A 53 -18.37 12.40 -1.32
C LEU A 53 -19.77 11.91 -0.93
N ALA A 54 -20.46 11.22 -1.83
CA ALA A 54 -21.79 10.66 -1.55
C ALA A 54 -21.76 9.62 -0.41
N ARG A 55 -20.68 8.84 -0.30
CA ARG A 55 -20.50 7.89 0.81
C ARG A 55 -20.21 8.58 2.14
N ASP A 56 -19.41 9.65 2.11
CA ASP A 56 -19.13 10.42 3.31
C ASP A 56 -20.39 11.13 3.83
N ILE A 57 -21.25 11.62 2.93
CA ILE A 57 -22.57 12.17 3.28
C ILE A 57 -23.45 11.10 3.92
N ALA A 58 -23.55 9.91 3.31
CA ALA A 58 -24.35 8.82 3.86
C ALA A 58 -23.89 8.41 5.28
N ARG A 59 -22.58 8.42 5.54
CA ARG A 59 -22.02 8.17 6.88
C ARG A 59 -22.36 9.27 7.87
N HIS A 60 -22.31 10.53 7.46
CA HIS A 60 -22.68 11.66 8.31
C HIS A 60 -24.17 11.67 8.66
N ASP A 61 -25.02 11.29 7.72
CA ASP A 61 -26.45 11.14 7.96
C ASP A 61 -26.74 10.01 8.94
N GLU A 62 -26.00 8.89 8.88
CA GLU A 62 -26.15 7.77 9.82
C GLU A 62 -25.76 8.17 11.26
N VAL A 63 -24.65 8.89 11.44
CA VAL A 63 -24.23 9.43 12.75
C VAL A 63 -25.20 10.47 13.28
N SER A 64 -25.80 11.28 12.40
CA SER A 64 -26.77 12.30 12.81
C SER A 64 -28.15 11.72 13.13
N ARG A 65 -28.44 10.50 12.67
CA ARG A 65 -29.71 9.79 12.92
C ARG A 65 -29.70 8.96 14.20
N GLU A 66 -28.53 8.71 14.79
CA GLU A 66 -28.42 8.37 16.20
C GLU A 66 -28.76 9.62 17.02
N GLU A 67 -30.07 9.91 17.14
CA GLU A 67 -30.56 10.88 18.12
C GLU A 67 -29.92 10.57 19.48
N PRO A 68 -29.56 11.60 20.28
CA PRO A 68 -29.05 11.39 21.62
C PRO A 68 -30.07 10.55 22.37
N TYR A 69 -29.68 9.31 22.68
CA TYR A 69 -30.45 8.41 23.51
C TYR A 69 -30.71 9.16 24.81
N PHE A 70 -31.89 9.76 24.93
CA PHE A 70 -32.28 10.53 26.09
C PHE A 70 -32.34 9.52 27.21
N GLU A 71 -31.27 9.49 28.00
CA GLU A 71 -31.11 8.63 29.15
C GLU A 71 -32.27 8.97 30.09
N LYS A 72 -33.35 8.20 30.00
CA LYS A 72 -34.50 8.29 30.89
C LYS A 72 -34.04 7.87 32.28
N SER A 73 -33.42 8.81 32.99
CA SER A 73 -33.37 8.79 34.45
C SER A 73 -34.81 8.77 34.94
N GLY A 74 -35.18 7.68 35.62
CA GLY A 74 -36.55 7.27 35.82
C GLY A 74 -37.39 8.15 36.75
N GLN A 75 -38.70 7.92 36.68
CA GLN A 75 -39.61 7.65 37.80
C GLN A 75 -41.04 7.89 37.33
N GLY A 76 -41.94 6.96 37.66
CA GLY A 76 -43.38 7.24 37.69
C GLY A 76 -44.22 6.38 36.78
N ALA A 77 -44.83 5.37 37.39
CA ALA A 77 -45.93 4.58 36.86
C ALA A 77 -47.03 5.41 36.20
N LYS A 78 -47.63 4.86 35.12
CA LYS A 78 -49.09 4.86 34.90
C LYS A 78 -49.47 3.99 33.69
N GLN A 79 -50.03 2.83 34.03
CA GLN A 79 -51.26 2.24 33.49
C GLN A 79 -51.58 2.46 32.00
N TRP A 80 -51.40 1.38 31.25
CA TRP A 80 -51.91 1.19 29.90
C TRP A 80 -53.45 1.28 29.84
N ARG A 81 -53.97 2.07 28.89
CA ARG A 81 -55.32 1.88 28.33
C ARG A 81 -55.22 1.56 26.84
N PRO A 82 -56.14 0.73 26.30
CA PRO A 82 -56.25 0.52 24.86
C PRO A 82 -57.15 1.58 24.22
N CYS A 83 -56.63 2.24 23.18
CA CYS A 83 -57.41 2.90 22.13
C CYS A 83 -56.83 2.37 20.81
N GLY A 84 -57.55 1.77 19.86
CA GLY A 84 -58.96 1.87 19.55
C GLY A 84 -59.20 2.85 18.41
N GLY A 85 -58.87 2.43 17.17
CA GLY A 85 -59.61 2.71 15.93
C GLY A 85 -59.61 4.12 15.30
N GLY A 86 -59.44 4.13 13.97
CA GLY A 86 -59.70 5.25 13.04
C GLY A 86 -58.40 5.89 12.54
N GLY A 87 -57.97 5.65 11.29
CA GLY A 87 -58.47 6.30 10.06
C GLY A 87 -57.72 7.64 9.90
N GLU A 88 -57.06 8.03 8.81
CA GLU A 88 -57.06 7.70 7.40
C GLU A 88 -55.60 7.82 6.92
N TYR A 89 -55.13 6.91 6.05
CA TYR A 89 -53.83 7.05 5.39
C TYR A 89 -54.04 7.87 4.10
N PHE A 90 -53.32 8.97 3.98
CA PHE A 90 -53.25 9.80 2.79
C PHE A 90 -52.33 9.09 1.77
N ASP A 91 -52.93 8.48 0.75
CA ASP A 91 -52.25 7.91 -0.41
C ASP A 91 -51.99 9.02 -1.45
N ASP A 92 -50.77 9.55 -1.49
CA ASP A 92 -50.25 10.28 -2.66
C ASP A 92 -49.00 9.55 -3.18
N ALA A 93 -49.27 8.38 -3.77
CA ALA A 93 -48.29 7.65 -4.56
C ALA A 93 -48.18 8.28 -5.96
N VAL A 94 -47.07 8.98 -6.18
CA VAL A 94 -46.61 9.44 -7.49
C VAL A 94 -46.47 8.23 -8.43
N LYS A 95 -47.30 8.19 -9.47
CA LYS A 95 -47.20 7.26 -10.60
C LYS A 95 -45.84 7.42 -11.28
N VAL A 96 -44.96 6.44 -11.10
CA VAL A 96 -43.82 6.21 -12.00
C VAL A 96 -44.33 5.27 -13.08
N GLU A 97 -44.34 5.75 -14.32
CA GLU A 97 -44.68 4.97 -15.50
C GLU A 97 -43.66 3.85 -15.68
N ASP A 98 -44.14 2.61 -15.55
CA ASP A 98 -43.42 1.41 -15.97
C ASP A 98 -43.36 1.37 -17.50
N VAL A 99 -42.19 1.69 -18.04
CA VAL A 99 -41.86 1.47 -19.46
C VAL A 99 -41.63 -0.03 -19.66
N ALA A 100 -42.65 -0.69 -20.20
CA ALA A 100 -42.63 -2.07 -20.65
C ALA A 100 -41.60 -2.27 -21.78
N TRP A 101 -40.68 -3.22 -21.58
CA TRP A 101 -39.66 -3.64 -22.58
C TRP A 101 -39.97 -5.01 -23.18
N SER A 102 -41.23 -5.35 -23.39
CA SER A 102 -41.66 -6.62 -23.97
C SER A 102 -42.35 -6.41 -25.31
N GLU A 103 -41.62 -5.86 -26.29
CA GLU A 103 -41.98 -5.99 -27.70
C GLU A 103 -40.76 -5.63 -28.58
N LEU A 104 -39.98 -6.66 -28.93
CA LEU A 104 -39.09 -6.61 -30.08
C LEU A 104 -39.15 -7.97 -30.78
N GLU A 105 -40.11 -7.98 -31.70
CA GLU A 105 -40.31 -8.77 -32.89
C GLU A 105 -39.26 -9.84 -33.24
N ASN A 106 -39.82 -11.03 -33.40
CA ASN A 106 -39.32 -12.22 -34.04
C ASN A 106 -39.29 -12.01 -35.57
N PRO A 107 -38.15 -12.11 -36.28
CA PRO A 107 -38.18 -12.19 -37.73
C PRO A 107 -38.24 -13.66 -38.15
N ASP A 108 -39.34 -14.01 -38.81
CA ASP A 108 -39.55 -15.22 -39.59
C ASP A 108 -38.29 -15.57 -40.42
N ARG A 109 -37.75 -16.78 -40.17
CA ARG A 109 -36.82 -17.42 -41.12
C ARG A 109 -37.49 -18.65 -41.71
N HIS A 110 -37.78 -18.48 -43.00
CA HIS A 110 -38.15 -19.51 -43.95
C HIS A 110 -37.30 -20.77 -43.81
N ALA A 111 -38.02 -21.89 -43.77
CA ALA A 111 -37.50 -23.21 -43.97
C ALA A 111 -36.92 -23.33 -45.38
N ASP A 112 -35.63 -23.61 -45.47
CA ASP A 112 -35.07 -24.39 -46.56
C ASP A 112 -34.24 -25.51 -45.94
N GLY A 113 -34.69 -26.73 -46.23
CA GLY A 113 -34.15 -27.96 -45.68
C GLY A 113 -32.80 -28.34 -46.28
N ASN A 114 -32.24 -29.37 -45.65
CA ASN A 114 -31.18 -30.25 -46.14
C ASN A 114 -29.75 -29.91 -45.72
N ALA A 115 -29.45 -30.07 -44.42
CA ALA A 115 -28.07 -30.23 -43.90
C ALA A 115 -27.99 -31.06 -42.59
N ASP A 116 -28.94 -31.96 -42.33
CA ASP A 116 -29.26 -32.42 -40.97
C ASP A 116 -28.60 -33.74 -40.52
N VAL A 117 -27.41 -34.08 -41.03
CA VAL A 117 -26.73 -35.36 -40.69
C VAL A 117 -25.35 -35.18 -40.03
N SER A 118 -24.81 -33.95 -39.93
CA SER A 118 -23.48 -33.72 -39.34
C SER A 118 -23.48 -33.08 -37.94
N LEU A 119 -24.62 -32.64 -37.41
CA LEU A 119 -24.68 -31.98 -36.09
C LEU A 119 -24.66 -32.96 -34.90
N SER A 120 -25.22 -34.16 -35.06
CA SER A 120 -25.38 -35.12 -33.95
C SER A 120 -24.05 -35.74 -33.46
N GLN A 121 -23.05 -35.88 -34.34
CA GLN A 121 -21.72 -36.36 -33.95
C GLN A 121 -20.90 -35.29 -33.21
N ALA A 122 -21.06 -34.01 -33.57
CA ALA A 122 -20.39 -32.91 -32.89
C ALA A 122 -20.90 -32.75 -31.44
N GLU A 123 -22.21 -32.84 -31.22
CA GLU A 123 -22.79 -32.73 -29.87
C GLU A 123 -22.39 -33.90 -28.95
N THR A 124 -22.24 -35.10 -29.51
CA THR A 124 -21.80 -36.28 -28.75
C THR A 124 -20.33 -36.16 -28.32
N SER A 125 -19.46 -35.59 -29.16
CA SER A 125 -18.05 -35.35 -28.80
C SER A 125 -17.89 -34.27 -27.72
N LEU A 126 -18.74 -33.23 -27.76
CA LEU A 126 -18.75 -32.13 -26.79
C LEU A 126 -19.27 -32.57 -25.41
N SER A 127 -20.25 -33.48 -25.36
CA SER A 127 -20.76 -34.00 -24.08
C SER A 127 -19.75 -34.91 -23.38
N ALA A 128 -19.05 -35.77 -24.13
CA ALA A 128 -17.98 -36.62 -23.61
C ALA A 128 -16.83 -35.78 -23.03
N SER A 129 -16.38 -34.75 -23.74
CA SER A 129 -15.32 -33.83 -23.27
C SER A 129 -15.72 -33.05 -22.01
N ARG A 130 -16.98 -32.61 -21.90
CA ARG A 130 -17.49 -31.96 -20.67
C ARG A 130 -17.46 -32.90 -19.47
N SER A 131 -17.76 -34.18 -19.68
CA SER A 131 -17.75 -35.18 -18.61
C SER A 131 -16.34 -35.46 -18.08
N ASP A 132 -15.34 -35.55 -18.97
CA ASP A 132 -13.93 -35.80 -18.59
C ASP A 132 -13.35 -34.62 -17.78
N PHE A 133 -13.60 -33.38 -18.22
CA PHE A 133 -13.19 -32.20 -17.46
C PHE A 133 -13.77 -32.19 -16.04
N ALA A 134 -15.06 -32.52 -15.88
CA ALA A 134 -15.70 -32.57 -14.58
C ALA A 134 -15.09 -33.64 -13.65
N VAL A 135 -14.74 -34.82 -14.20
CA VAL A 135 -14.08 -35.89 -13.45
C VAL A 135 -12.71 -35.44 -12.94
N ARG A 136 -11.89 -34.79 -13.77
CA ARG A 136 -10.55 -34.35 -13.35
C ARG A 136 -10.60 -33.15 -12.39
N VAL A 137 -11.55 -32.23 -12.57
CA VAL A 137 -11.81 -31.16 -11.59
C VAL A 137 -12.22 -31.75 -10.24
N HIS A 138 -13.01 -32.82 -10.23
CA HIS A 138 -13.36 -33.53 -9.00
C HIS A 138 -12.14 -34.21 -8.34
N GLN A 139 -11.18 -34.73 -9.12
CA GLN A 139 -9.90 -35.23 -8.59
C GLN A 139 -9.10 -34.12 -7.90
N ILE A 140 -9.03 -32.91 -8.48
CA ILE A 140 -8.37 -31.75 -7.86
C ILE A 140 -9.02 -31.41 -6.52
N LYS A 141 -10.37 -31.45 -6.44
CA LYS A 141 -11.11 -31.17 -5.19
C LYS A 141 -10.81 -32.16 -4.06
N ASN A 142 -10.53 -33.41 -4.41
CA ASN A 142 -10.25 -34.46 -3.42
C ASN A 142 -8.76 -34.59 -3.07
N CYS A 143 -7.89 -33.75 -3.62
CA CYS A 143 -6.47 -33.81 -3.32
C CYS A 143 -6.19 -33.37 -1.87
N THR A 144 -5.31 -34.12 -1.18
CA THR A 144 -4.96 -33.84 0.22
C THR A 144 -3.88 -32.77 0.37
N PHE A 145 -3.18 -32.45 -0.73
CA PHE A 145 -1.98 -31.62 -0.75
C PHE A 145 -0.82 -32.16 0.10
N ASP A 146 -0.80 -33.47 0.33
CA ASP A 146 0.34 -34.14 0.94
C ASP A 146 1.54 -34.16 -0.01
N LYS A 147 2.74 -34.05 0.57
CA LYS A 147 4.00 -34.03 -0.19
C LYS A 147 4.18 -35.26 -1.10
N LYS A 148 3.66 -36.42 -0.70
CA LYS A 148 3.74 -37.67 -1.48
C LYS A 148 2.87 -37.64 -2.73
N GLU A 149 1.83 -36.80 -2.75
CA GLU A 149 0.87 -36.70 -3.85
C GLU A 149 1.23 -35.61 -4.86
N ALA A 150 2.27 -34.81 -4.59
CA ALA A 150 2.63 -33.66 -5.42
C ALA A 150 2.89 -34.03 -6.89
N ASP A 151 3.56 -35.17 -7.14
CA ASP A 151 3.84 -35.64 -8.51
C ASP A 151 2.57 -36.15 -9.21
N HIS A 152 1.65 -36.78 -8.46
CA HIS A 152 0.38 -37.23 -9.01
C HIS A 152 -0.52 -36.03 -9.37
N PHE A 153 -0.61 -35.05 -8.45
CA PHE A 153 -1.33 -33.80 -8.69
C PHE A 153 -0.73 -33.04 -9.88
N LYS A 154 0.59 -33.02 -10.03
CA LYS A 154 1.27 -32.45 -11.19
C LYS A 154 0.82 -33.11 -12.49
N SER A 155 0.83 -34.44 -12.55
CA SER A 155 0.38 -35.18 -13.72
C SER A 155 -1.06 -34.85 -14.11
N ILE A 156 -1.97 -34.77 -13.11
CA ILE A 156 -3.36 -34.36 -13.34
C ILE A 156 -3.43 -32.94 -13.90
N LEU A 157 -2.69 -32.00 -13.30
CA LEU A 157 -2.72 -30.60 -13.72
C LEU A 157 -2.13 -30.40 -15.13
N ASP A 158 -1.01 -31.06 -15.42
CA ASP A 158 -0.34 -31.02 -16.73
C ASP A 158 -1.28 -31.55 -17.81
N GLN A 159 -1.92 -32.71 -17.59
CA GLN A 159 -2.87 -33.28 -18.55
C GLN A 159 -4.10 -32.39 -18.73
N LEU A 160 -4.64 -31.84 -17.64
CA LEU A 160 -5.85 -31.01 -17.69
C LEU A 160 -5.58 -29.68 -18.43
N LEU A 161 -4.42 -29.05 -18.22
CA LEU A 161 -4.03 -27.83 -18.93
C LEU A 161 -3.62 -28.08 -20.38
N ALA A 162 -3.09 -29.26 -20.70
CA ALA A 162 -2.81 -29.68 -22.07
C ALA A 162 -4.09 -29.93 -22.88
N ASP A 163 -5.07 -30.61 -22.28
CA ASP A 163 -6.33 -30.95 -22.94
C ASP A 163 -7.29 -29.74 -23.03
N TYR A 164 -7.21 -28.81 -22.07
CA TYR A 164 -8.14 -27.67 -21.94
C TYR A 164 -7.45 -26.31 -21.70
N PRO A 165 -6.57 -25.84 -22.61
CA PRO A 165 -5.82 -24.59 -22.42
C PRO A 165 -6.73 -23.36 -22.25
N GLN A 166 -7.88 -23.33 -22.93
CA GLN A 166 -8.89 -22.27 -22.84
C GLN A 166 -9.57 -22.18 -21.46
N ARG A 167 -9.50 -23.25 -20.65
CA ARG A 167 -10.11 -23.31 -19.31
C ARG A 167 -9.10 -23.11 -18.19
N LYS A 168 -7.88 -22.64 -18.49
CA LYS A 168 -6.84 -22.40 -17.49
C LYS A 168 -7.33 -21.59 -16.29
N GLU A 169 -8.15 -20.57 -16.52
CA GLU A 169 -8.71 -19.74 -15.45
C GLU A 169 -9.72 -20.48 -14.56
N ASP A 170 -10.56 -21.34 -15.13
CA ASP A 170 -11.52 -22.16 -14.36
C ASP A 170 -10.78 -23.16 -13.46
N VAL A 171 -9.69 -23.74 -13.97
CA VAL A 171 -8.82 -24.67 -13.24
C VAL A 171 -8.13 -23.94 -12.09
N GLU A 172 -7.54 -22.79 -12.36
CA GLU A 172 -6.91 -21.95 -11.35
C GLU A 172 -7.91 -21.56 -10.24
N ASN A 173 -9.11 -21.13 -10.61
CA ASN A 173 -10.16 -20.77 -9.66
C ASN A 173 -10.62 -21.97 -8.83
N THR A 174 -10.68 -23.17 -9.43
CA THR A 174 -10.99 -24.40 -8.70
C THR A 174 -9.88 -24.71 -7.68
N VAL A 175 -8.61 -24.70 -8.09
CA VAL A 175 -7.48 -24.94 -7.19
C VAL A 175 -7.48 -23.93 -6.02
N MET A 176 -7.69 -22.65 -6.32
CA MET A 176 -7.80 -21.60 -5.29
C MET A 176 -8.96 -21.84 -4.33
N GLY A 177 -10.12 -22.28 -4.84
CA GLY A 177 -11.28 -22.63 -4.01
C GLY A 177 -10.97 -23.78 -3.05
N VAL A 178 -10.33 -24.84 -3.54
CA VAL A 178 -9.97 -26.00 -2.71
C VAL A 178 -8.92 -25.62 -1.66
N LEU A 179 -7.90 -24.84 -2.03
CA LEU A 179 -6.90 -24.36 -1.07
C LEU A 179 -7.55 -23.50 0.02
N SER A 180 -8.45 -22.59 -0.37
CA SER A 180 -9.20 -21.77 0.60
C SER A 180 -10.03 -22.62 1.55
N GLU A 181 -10.71 -23.64 1.03
CA GLU A 181 -11.52 -24.54 1.85
C GLU A 181 -10.66 -25.32 2.85
N LYS A 182 -9.51 -25.85 2.40
CA LYS A 182 -8.56 -26.56 3.26
C LYS A 182 -7.98 -25.66 4.35
N MET A 183 -7.58 -24.44 4.01
CA MET A 183 -7.07 -23.46 4.98
C MET A 183 -8.13 -23.07 6.02
N ASN A 184 -9.40 -22.98 5.61
CA ASN A 184 -10.51 -22.70 6.53
C ASN A 184 -10.82 -23.90 7.44
N GLN A 185 -10.66 -25.13 6.94
CA GLN A 185 -10.88 -26.36 7.71
C GLN A 185 -9.74 -26.62 8.71
N ASP A 186 -8.50 -26.34 8.32
CA ASP A 186 -7.31 -26.55 9.14
C ASP A 186 -6.42 -25.29 9.14
N PRO A 187 -6.47 -24.46 10.20
CA PRO A 187 -5.62 -23.29 10.34
C PRO A 187 -4.12 -23.60 10.38
N SER A 188 -3.74 -24.86 10.64
CA SER A 188 -2.36 -25.32 10.63
C SER A 188 -1.90 -25.84 9.27
N PHE A 189 -2.78 -25.83 8.26
CA PHE A 189 -2.48 -26.27 6.91
C PHE A 189 -1.32 -25.47 6.31
N VAL A 190 -0.20 -26.15 6.07
CA VAL A 190 0.98 -25.57 5.41
C VAL A 190 1.14 -26.20 4.04
N LEU A 191 1.05 -25.38 3.00
CA LEU A 191 1.30 -25.84 1.65
C LEU A 191 2.77 -26.25 1.48
N SER A 192 3.01 -27.47 0.98
CA SER A 192 4.37 -27.98 0.78
C SER A 192 5.13 -27.14 -0.27
N LYS A 193 6.47 -27.16 -0.20
CA LYS A 193 7.33 -26.39 -1.13
C LYS A 193 7.13 -26.84 -2.58
N GLU A 194 6.85 -28.13 -2.77
CA GLU A 194 6.63 -28.76 -4.07
C GLU A 194 5.36 -28.20 -4.73
N TYR A 195 4.25 -28.08 -4.01
CA TYR A 195 3.02 -27.44 -4.54
C TYR A 195 3.21 -25.95 -4.83
N VAL A 196 3.91 -25.21 -3.98
CA VAL A 196 4.20 -23.80 -4.23
C VAL A 196 5.02 -23.63 -5.53
N ALA A 197 5.99 -24.51 -5.79
CA ALA A 197 6.74 -24.48 -7.05
C ALA A 197 5.85 -24.82 -8.24
N LEU A 198 5.00 -25.85 -8.10
CA LEU A 198 4.07 -26.30 -9.13
C LEU A 198 3.06 -25.20 -9.52
N PHE A 199 2.51 -24.48 -8.55
CA PHE A 199 1.59 -23.36 -8.82
C PHE A 199 2.30 -22.17 -9.45
N GLU A 200 3.55 -21.91 -9.07
CA GLU A 200 4.35 -20.88 -9.71
C GLU A 200 4.68 -21.23 -11.17
N ASP A 201 4.94 -22.49 -11.46
CA ASP A 201 5.22 -22.95 -12.82
C ASP A 201 4.00 -22.80 -13.73
N HIS A 202 2.81 -23.18 -13.25
CA HIS A 202 1.59 -23.19 -14.05
C HIS A 202 0.83 -21.86 -14.09
N PHE A 203 0.72 -21.18 -12.94
CA PHE A 203 -0.14 -20.01 -12.78
C PHE A 203 0.63 -18.71 -12.55
N LYS A 204 1.94 -18.78 -12.27
CA LYS A 204 2.80 -17.61 -12.05
C LYS A 204 2.30 -16.71 -10.90
N TRP A 205 1.70 -17.29 -9.86
CA TRP A 205 1.07 -16.54 -8.77
C TRP A 205 2.01 -15.54 -8.08
N ALA A 206 3.25 -15.94 -7.78
CA ALA A 206 4.23 -15.06 -7.15
C ALA A 206 4.78 -14.02 -8.13
N SER A 207 4.96 -14.38 -9.40
CA SER A 207 5.44 -13.46 -10.43
C SER A 207 4.39 -12.43 -10.87
N ASP A 208 3.12 -12.82 -10.91
CA ASP A 208 2.00 -11.94 -11.30
C ASP A 208 1.73 -10.92 -10.18
N GLY A 209 1.74 -11.35 -8.91
CA GLY A 209 1.67 -10.49 -7.73
C GLY A 209 0.33 -9.75 -7.56
N VAL A 210 -0.09 -8.96 -8.54
CA VAL A 210 -1.32 -8.16 -8.57
C VAL A 210 -2.54 -9.05 -8.78
N ARG A 211 -2.54 -9.95 -9.77
CA ARG A 211 -3.68 -10.85 -9.99
C ARG A 211 -3.85 -11.82 -8.84
N PHE A 212 -2.74 -12.30 -8.27
CA PHE A 212 -2.76 -13.15 -7.11
C PHE A 212 -3.36 -12.44 -5.91
N LEU A 213 -2.86 -11.24 -5.56
CA LEU A 213 -3.40 -10.44 -4.46
C LEU A 213 -4.89 -10.14 -4.63
N LYS A 214 -5.34 -9.79 -5.83
CA LYS A 214 -6.77 -9.53 -6.11
C LYS A 214 -7.64 -10.79 -5.96
N LYS A 215 -7.12 -11.96 -6.31
CA LYS A 215 -7.83 -13.25 -6.11
C LYS A 215 -7.79 -13.68 -4.65
N THR A 216 -6.69 -13.45 -3.94
CA THR A 216 -6.55 -13.72 -2.50
C THR A 216 -7.11 -12.62 -1.62
N GLU A 217 -7.56 -11.47 -2.11
CA GLU A 217 -8.19 -10.47 -1.24
C GLU A 217 -9.40 -11.05 -0.49
N LYS A 218 -9.99 -12.13 -1.05
CA LYS A 218 -11.06 -12.92 -0.43
C LYS A 218 -10.58 -13.99 0.55
N ILE A 219 -9.28 -14.25 0.65
CA ILE A 219 -8.69 -15.38 1.39
C ILE A 219 -7.42 -14.89 2.10
N ASP A 220 -7.33 -14.98 3.43
CA ASP A 220 -6.16 -14.48 4.19
C ASP A 220 -4.89 -15.36 4.03
N VAL A 221 -4.36 -15.47 2.80
CA VAL A 221 -3.22 -16.36 2.42
C VAL A 221 -1.89 -15.62 2.37
N SER A 222 -1.92 -14.28 2.36
CA SER A 222 -0.75 -13.45 2.09
C SER A 222 0.42 -13.74 3.04
N GLY A 223 0.17 -13.83 4.35
CA GLY A 223 1.21 -14.04 5.36
C GLY A 223 2.05 -15.31 5.15
N MET A 224 1.41 -16.38 4.67
CA MET A 224 2.03 -17.69 4.57
C MET A 224 2.87 -17.85 3.30
N LEU A 225 2.35 -17.41 2.15
CA LEU A 225 3.08 -17.47 0.88
C LEU A 225 4.27 -16.51 0.87
N PHE A 226 4.12 -15.30 1.44
CA PHE A 226 5.23 -14.36 1.53
C PHE A 226 6.37 -14.90 2.40
N SER A 227 6.08 -15.66 3.48
CA SER A 227 7.12 -16.29 4.29
C SER A 227 7.93 -17.36 3.52
N SER A 228 7.25 -18.16 2.69
CA SER A 228 7.90 -19.20 1.85
C SER A 228 8.69 -18.59 0.69
N ILE A 229 8.18 -17.53 0.07
CA ILE A 229 8.85 -16.79 -1.01
C ILE A 229 10.06 -16.01 -0.49
N ALA A 230 9.94 -15.34 0.66
CA ALA A 230 11.04 -14.63 1.32
C ALA A 230 12.19 -15.60 1.64
N LYS A 231 11.87 -16.80 2.13
CA LYS A 231 12.86 -17.85 2.42
C LYS A 231 13.55 -18.38 1.14
N ARG A 232 12.86 -18.46 0.00
CA ARG A 232 13.49 -18.85 -1.28
C ARG A 232 14.45 -17.80 -1.81
N LYS A 233 14.14 -16.50 -1.67
CA LYS A 233 15.07 -15.43 -2.06
C LYS A 233 16.34 -15.48 -1.23
N THR A 234 16.24 -15.76 0.07
CA THR A 234 17.42 -15.90 0.94
C THR A 234 18.21 -17.18 0.63
N ASP A 235 17.55 -18.32 0.39
CA ASP A 235 18.24 -19.60 0.11
C ASP A 235 18.93 -19.57 -1.28
N PHE A 236 18.33 -18.92 -2.28
CA PHE A 236 18.93 -18.73 -3.60
C PHE A 236 20.16 -17.81 -3.55
N LEU A 237 20.08 -16.71 -2.78
CA LEU A 237 21.23 -15.84 -2.53
C LEU A 237 22.35 -16.60 -1.80
N PHE A 238 22.01 -17.45 -0.84
CA PHE A 238 23.00 -18.27 -0.11
C PHE A 238 23.66 -19.33 -1.01
N PHE A 239 22.91 -19.91 -1.94
CA PHE A 239 23.44 -20.87 -2.92
C PHE A 239 24.39 -20.21 -3.93
N ILE A 240 24.04 -19.03 -4.45
CA ILE A 240 24.92 -18.23 -5.32
C ILE A 240 26.21 -17.82 -4.59
N LEU A 241 26.09 -17.44 -3.31
CA LEU A 241 27.25 -17.07 -2.49
C LEU A 241 28.15 -18.27 -2.17
N LYS A 242 27.59 -19.47 -2.01
CA LYS A 242 28.36 -20.69 -1.69
C LYS A 242 29.02 -21.33 -2.92
N ALA A 243 28.46 -21.16 -4.13
CA ALA A 243 29.01 -21.72 -5.36
C ALA A 243 30.30 -21.01 -5.87
N ARG A 244 30.70 -19.89 -5.25
CA ARG A 244 31.74 -19.00 -5.79
C ARG A 244 33.01 -18.88 -4.93
N SER A 245 33.20 -19.73 -3.92
CA SER A 245 34.24 -19.59 -2.87
C SER A 245 35.67 -20.02 -3.26
N GLY A 246 36.10 -19.84 -4.51
CA GLY A 246 37.41 -20.28 -5.00
C GLY A 246 38.56 -19.25 -4.95
N TRP A 247 38.39 -18.08 -4.33
CA TRP A 247 39.37 -16.98 -4.42
C TRP A 247 39.64 -16.36 -3.04
N VAL A 248 40.67 -16.85 -2.35
CA VAL A 248 41.02 -16.49 -0.97
C VAL A 248 42.31 -15.67 -0.95
N SER A 249 42.20 -14.35 -1.02
CA SER A 249 43.21 -13.43 -0.47
C SER A 249 42.71 -11.98 -0.37
N SER A 250 41.79 -11.55 -1.24
CA SER A 250 41.15 -10.22 -1.15
C SER A 250 39.92 -10.18 -0.23
N PHE A 251 39.50 -11.32 0.31
CA PHE A 251 38.23 -11.48 1.01
C PHE A 251 38.22 -11.03 2.48
N PHE A 252 39.35 -10.66 3.08
CA PHE A 252 39.39 -10.28 4.50
C PHE A 252 39.15 -8.77 4.75
N ILE A 253 39.48 -7.90 3.79
CA ILE A 253 39.36 -6.44 3.99
C ILE A 253 37.94 -5.93 3.68
N PHE A 254 37.24 -6.56 2.74
CA PHE A 254 35.87 -6.19 2.34
C PHE A 254 34.80 -6.41 3.43
N PRO A 255 34.76 -7.55 4.15
CA PRO A 255 33.78 -7.76 5.22
C PRO A 255 34.05 -6.84 6.43
N LEU A 256 35.30 -6.46 6.69
CA LEU A 256 35.62 -5.50 7.75
C LEU A 256 35.06 -4.10 7.45
N LYS A 257 35.13 -3.64 6.19
CA LYS A 257 34.51 -2.36 5.78
C LYS A 257 32.98 -2.43 5.86
N ILE A 258 32.37 -3.53 5.40
CA ILE A 258 30.92 -3.72 5.52
C ILE A 258 30.50 -3.78 6.99
N LEU A 259 31.22 -4.51 7.84
CA LEU A 259 30.96 -4.57 9.28
C LEU A 259 31.10 -3.20 9.94
N PHE A 260 32.06 -2.37 9.52
CA PHE A 260 32.21 -1.01 9.99
C PHE A 260 30.99 -0.14 9.59
N TYR A 261 30.56 -0.17 8.33
CA TYR A 261 29.38 0.58 7.89
C TYR A 261 28.08 0.08 8.53
N VAL A 262 27.92 -1.23 8.70
CA VAL A 262 26.79 -1.82 9.41
C VAL A 262 26.82 -1.41 10.89
N SER A 263 27.99 -1.43 11.53
CA SER A 263 28.15 -0.97 12.92
C SER A 263 27.79 0.51 13.07
N LEU A 264 28.22 1.37 12.13
CA LEU A 264 27.90 2.79 12.14
C LEU A 264 26.40 3.04 11.91
N PHE A 265 25.77 2.29 11.00
CA PHE A 265 24.33 2.35 10.77
C PHE A 265 23.53 1.88 12.00
N VAL A 266 23.94 0.76 12.60
CA VAL A 266 23.35 0.23 13.83
C VAL A 266 23.51 1.25 14.96
N PHE A 267 24.69 1.85 15.13
CA PHE A 267 24.93 2.89 16.13
C PHE A 267 24.03 4.12 15.91
N MET A 268 23.90 4.61 14.68
CA MET A 268 23.00 5.73 14.36
C MET A 268 21.53 5.37 14.63
N PHE A 269 21.12 4.15 14.27
CA PHE A 269 19.77 3.64 14.54
C PHE A 269 19.50 3.54 16.04
N PHE A 270 20.42 2.95 16.81
CA PHE A 270 20.32 2.86 18.27
C PHE A 270 20.33 4.23 18.94
N SER A 271 21.11 5.20 18.43
CA SER A 271 21.09 6.57 18.93
C SER A 271 19.72 7.23 18.72
N HIS A 272 19.10 7.06 17.55
CA HIS A 272 17.76 7.59 17.29
C HIS A 272 16.68 6.87 18.11
N CYS A 273 16.77 5.55 18.24
CA CYS A 273 15.89 4.77 19.10
C CYS A 273 16.06 5.15 20.58
N LEU A 274 17.29 5.41 21.03
CA LEU A 274 17.57 5.84 22.41
C LEU A 274 16.99 7.24 22.66
N ILE A 275 17.15 8.19 21.73
CA ILE A 275 16.52 9.50 21.82
C ILE A 275 14.98 9.36 21.88
N PHE A 276 14.42 8.46 21.08
CA PHE A 276 12.98 8.19 21.07
C PHE A 276 12.50 7.55 22.39
N VAL A 277 13.22 6.57 22.92
CA VAL A 277 12.92 5.89 24.19
C VAL A 277 13.11 6.84 25.37
N LEU A 278 14.16 7.67 25.38
CA LEU A 278 14.36 8.69 26.41
C LEU A 278 13.24 9.74 26.35
N GLY A 279 12.82 10.17 25.17
CA GLY A 279 11.63 11.01 25.01
C GLY A 279 10.36 10.34 25.54
N PHE A 280 10.19 9.04 25.29
CA PHE A 280 9.04 8.28 25.77
C PHE A 280 9.07 8.03 27.29
N LEU A 281 10.25 7.74 27.86
CA LEU A 281 10.44 7.57 29.30
C LEU A 281 10.26 8.89 30.05
N PHE A 282 10.70 10.00 29.46
CA PHE A 282 10.42 11.34 29.98
C PHE A 282 8.91 11.60 30.02
N LEU A 283 8.17 11.17 28.98
CA LEU A 283 6.70 11.24 28.96
C LEU A 283 6.00 10.28 29.93
N ARG A 284 6.70 9.23 30.40
CA ARG A 284 6.16 8.18 31.27
C ARG A 284 6.53 8.36 32.75
N SER A 285 7.44 9.26 33.10
CA SER A 285 7.82 9.52 34.49
C SER A 285 6.60 9.99 35.29
N GLU A 286 6.06 9.12 36.15
CA GLU A 286 4.83 9.37 36.94
C GLU A 286 5.04 10.30 38.16
N ASN A 287 6.27 10.74 38.42
CA ASN A 287 6.59 11.65 39.51
C ASN A 287 6.96 13.04 38.98
N VAL A 288 5.95 13.81 38.55
CA VAL A 288 6.15 15.20 38.12
C VAL A 288 5.06 16.10 38.71
N THR A 289 5.49 17.28 39.14
CA THR A 289 4.74 18.37 39.74
C THR A 289 3.60 18.90 38.85
N PRO A 290 2.66 19.73 39.36
CA PRO A 290 1.45 20.19 38.62
C PRO A 290 1.64 20.94 37.29
N ILE A 291 2.88 21.13 36.82
CA ILE A 291 3.22 21.65 35.48
C ILE A 291 2.88 20.62 34.37
N ASP A 292 2.66 19.35 34.72
CA ASP A 292 2.71 18.23 33.76
C ASP A 292 1.40 17.93 33.00
N HIS A 293 0.24 18.38 33.49
CA HIS A 293 -1.05 18.10 32.83
C HIS A 293 -1.22 18.87 31.50
N LYS A 294 -0.50 19.99 31.32
CA LYS A 294 -0.45 20.72 30.03
C LYS A 294 0.54 20.07 29.06
N PHE A 295 1.66 19.54 29.54
CA PHE A 295 2.65 18.82 28.72
C PHE A 295 2.07 17.54 28.08
N ARG A 296 1.24 16.78 28.81
CA ARG A 296 0.52 15.61 28.27
C ARG A 296 -0.41 15.92 27.10
N LYS A 297 -1.00 17.12 27.06
CA LYS A 297 -1.92 17.55 25.98
C LYS A 297 -1.15 17.94 24.71
N VAL A 298 0.08 18.43 24.86
CA VAL A 298 0.99 18.83 23.77
C VAL A 298 1.56 17.62 23.02
N PHE A 299 1.82 16.50 23.71
CA PHE A 299 2.26 15.23 23.09
C PHE A 299 1.11 14.31 22.66
N SER A 300 -0.12 14.82 22.54
CA SER A 300 -1.24 14.02 22.06
C SER A 300 -0.98 13.51 20.63
N ILE A 301 -1.43 12.27 20.38
CA ILE A 301 -1.22 11.44 19.18
C ILE A 301 -1.46 12.17 17.84
N GLY A 302 -2.22 13.27 17.83
CA GLY A 302 -2.50 14.08 16.64
C GLY A 302 -1.25 14.67 15.97
N VAL A 303 -0.24 15.09 16.73
CA VAL A 303 1.01 15.64 16.16
C VAL A 303 1.85 14.53 15.49
N TYR A 304 1.82 13.32 16.04
CA TYR A 304 2.54 12.17 15.47
C TYR A 304 1.86 11.58 14.24
N ARG A 305 0.53 11.70 14.10
CA ARG A 305 -0.21 11.23 12.93
C ARG A 305 0.17 11.99 11.64
N ASN A 306 0.45 13.30 11.73
CA ASN A 306 0.97 14.08 10.60
C ASN A 306 2.46 13.81 10.30
N ASN A 307 3.23 13.30 11.27
CA ASN A 307 4.63 12.92 11.06
C ASN A 307 4.81 11.59 10.33
N PHE A 308 3.77 10.76 10.23
CA PHE A 308 3.83 9.49 9.51
C PHE A 308 4.04 9.68 7.99
N GLY A 309 3.50 10.76 7.40
CA GLY A 309 3.77 11.12 6.01
C GLY A 309 5.25 11.43 5.75
N ASN A 310 5.90 12.11 6.70
CA ASN A 310 7.35 12.41 6.62
C ASN A 310 8.20 11.16 6.85
N PHE A 311 7.72 10.20 7.66
CA PHE A 311 8.35 8.90 7.82
C PHE A 311 8.34 8.08 6.52
N VAL A 312 7.25 8.13 5.75
CA VAL A 312 7.18 7.49 4.41
C VAL A 312 8.15 8.15 3.42
N LEU A 313 8.25 9.49 3.42
CA LEU A 313 9.25 10.21 2.63
C LEU A 313 10.69 9.86 3.04
N TRP A 314 10.95 9.74 4.35
CA TRP A 314 12.25 9.31 4.87
C TRP A 314 12.58 7.87 4.44
N LEU A 315 11.64 6.94 4.55
CA LEU A 315 11.80 5.56 4.07
C LEU A 315 12.07 5.53 2.56
N ARG A 316 11.35 6.31 1.76
CA ARG A 316 11.61 6.42 0.31
C ARG A 316 13.02 6.90 0.01
N GLY A 317 13.51 7.91 0.72
CA GLY A 317 14.89 8.38 0.60
C GLY A 317 15.92 7.32 1.00
N ALA A 318 15.65 6.58 2.08
CA ALA A 318 16.50 5.47 2.50
C ALA A 318 16.53 4.33 1.48
N PHE A 319 15.38 3.98 0.87
CA PHE A 319 15.31 2.97 -0.19
C PHE A 319 16.03 3.42 -1.46
N LEU A 320 15.89 4.68 -1.87
CA LEU A 320 16.65 5.27 -2.99
C LEU A 320 18.15 5.20 -2.73
N PHE A 321 18.59 5.52 -1.52
CA PHE A 321 19.99 5.41 -1.14
C PHE A 321 20.50 3.96 -1.20
N LEU A 322 19.74 3.00 -0.65
CA LEU A 322 20.09 1.58 -0.72
C LEU A 322 20.11 1.06 -2.16
N ALA A 323 19.19 1.52 -3.01
CA ALA A 323 19.18 1.19 -4.44
C ALA A 323 20.41 1.76 -5.15
N LEU A 324 20.81 3.00 -4.85
CA LEU A 324 22.05 3.59 -5.38
C LEU A 324 23.27 2.81 -4.91
N CYS A 325 23.35 2.41 -3.64
CA CYS A 325 24.40 1.53 -3.13
C CYS A 325 24.42 0.16 -3.82
N GLN A 326 23.25 -0.42 -4.14
CA GLN A 326 23.18 -1.68 -4.89
C GLN A 326 23.65 -1.52 -6.34
N VAL A 327 23.22 -0.45 -7.03
CA VAL A 327 23.71 -0.11 -8.38
C VAL A 327 25.22 0.13 -8.34
N SER A 328 25.73 0.74 -7.27
CA SER A 328 27.15 0.95 -7.04
C SER A 328 27.93 -0.35 -6.97
N VAL A 329 27.49 -1.26 -6.11
CA VAL A 329 28.11 -2.58 -5.93
C VAL A 329 28.02 -3.40 -7.22
N TRP A 330 26.85 -3.38 -7.88
CA TRP A 330 26.63 -4.05 -9.16
C TRP A 330 27.54 -3.51 -10.26
N TRP A 331 27.67 -2.19 -10.36
CA TRP A 331 28.56 -1.54 -11.33
C TRP A 331 30.02 -1.96 -11.10
N THR A 332 30.47 -1.96 -9.83
CA THR A 332 31.84 -2.39 -9.49
C THR A 332 32.10 -3.87 -9.80
N ASP A 333 31.10 -4.74 -9.67
CA ASP A 333 31.22 -6.16 -10.02
C ASP A 333 31.24 -6.38 -11.55
N ARG A 334 30.46 -5.59 -12.29
CA ARG A 334 30.23 -5.79 -13.73
C ARG A 334 31.36 -5.22 -14.59
N THR A 335 31.93 -4.08 -14.23
CA THR A 335 32.87 -3.42 -15.15
C THR A 335 34.22 -4.13 -15.24
N GLY A 336 34.60 -4.96 -14.26
CA GLY A 336 35.88 -5.69 -14.28
C GLY A 336 37.11 -4.78 -14.42
N THR A 337 36.92 -3.47 -14.35
CA THR A 337 37.93 -2.46 -14.57
C THR A 337 38.77 -2.39 -13.31
N SER A 338 40.05 -2.76 -13.42
CA SER A 338 41.09 -2.52 -12.40
C SER A 338 41.33 -1.03 -12.11
N ASN A 339 40.51 -0.13 -12.65
CA ASN A 339 40.63 1.30 -12.49
C ASN A 339 40.09 1.71 -11.12
N ILE A 340 40.95 1.50 -10.11
CA ILE A 340 40.75 1.86 -8.71
C ILE A 340 40.35 3.34 -8.57
N GLU A 341 40.79 4.22 -9.48
CA GLU A 341 40.42 5.63 -9.45
C GLU A 341 38.94 5.86 -9.74
N LEU A 342 38.36 5.19 -10.74
CA LEU A 342 36.92 5.32 -11.05
C LEU A 342 36.06 4.85 -9.87
N GLN A 343 36.46 3.75 -9.22
CA GLN A 343 35.78 3.24 -8.03
C GLN A 343 35.87 4.22 -6.86
N ARG A 344 37.02 4.87 -6.66
CA ARG A 344 37.20 5.90 -5.63
C ARG A 344 36.31 7.12 -5.88
N TRP A 345 36.30 7.64 -7.12
CA TRP A 345 35.45 8.77 -7.49
C TRP A 345 33.97 8.47 -7.32
N PHE A 346 33.53 7.30 -7.78
CA PHE A 346 32.14 6.91 -7.68
C PHE A 346 31.70 6.71 -6.21
N THR A 347 32.54 6.08 -5.39
CA THR A 347 32.29 5.98 -3.93
C THR A 347 32.24 7.35 -3.27
N ALA A 348 33.14 8.26 -3.65
CA ALA A 348 33.15 9.64 -3.14
C ALA A 348 31.87 10.39 -3.51
N ILE A 349 31.36 10.23 -4.74
CA ILE A 349 30.09 10.83 -5.19
C ILE A 349 28.90 10.29 -4.37
N VAL A 350 28.83 8.97 -4.17
CA VAL A 350 27.74 8.36 -3.38
C VAL A 350 27.77 8.84 -1.93
N LEU A 351 28.96 8.89 -1.31
CA LEU A 351 29.13 9.41 0.05
C LEU A 351 28.79 10.90 0.13
N PHE A 352 29.16 11.69 -0.88
CA PHE A 352 28.81 13.10 -0.95
C PHE A 352 27.29 13.32 -1.03
N VAL A 353 26.59 12.56 -1.89
CA VAL A 353 25.12 12.62 -1.98
C VAL A 353 24.47 12.20 -0.66
N ALA A 354 24.97 11.14 -0.03
CA ALA A 354 24.49 10.69 1.27
C ALA A 354 24.69 11.76 2.36
N PHE A 355 25.85 12.40 2.38
CA PHE A 355 26.17 13.49 3.30
C PHE A 355 25.24 14.69 3.07
N MET A 356 25.06 15.13 1.82
CA MET A 356 24.13 16.22 1.48
C MET A 356 22.70 15.91 1.92
N TYR A 357 22.26 14.67 1.77
CA TYR A 357 20.94 14.23 2.22
C TYR A 357 20.82 14.23 3.75
N ALA A 358 21.84 13.74 4.47
CA ALA A 358 21.89 13.75 5.93
C ALA A 358 21.91 15.17 6.50
N VAL A 359 22.66 16.08 5.88
CA VAL A 359 22.71 17.51 6.22
C VAL A 359 21.35 18.15 6.02
N ARG A 360 20.69 17.89 4.87
CA ARG A 360 19.35 18.42 4.60
C ARG A 360 18.34 17.96 5.65
N ILE A 361 18.30 16.66 5.95
CA ILE A 361 17.42 16.11 6.99
C ILE A 361 17.71 16.75 8.34
N SER A 362 18.98 16.84 8.72
CA SER A 362 19.40 17.43 10.00
C SER A 362 18.98 18.90 10.09
N SER A 363 19.14 19.67 9.00
CA SER A 363 18.74 21.09 8.96
C SER A 363 17.23 21.27 9.11
N GLU A 364 16.42 20.38 8.52
CA GLU A 364 14.97 20.46 8.61
C GLU A 364 14.46 20.07 10.01
N ILE A 365 15.06 19.03 10.60
CA ILE A 365 14.76 18.62 11.98
C ILE A 365 15.16 19.72 12.97
N LEU A 366 16.37 20.27 12.86
CA LEU A 366 16.85 21.35 13.73
C LEU A 366 16.05 22.64 13.57
N SER A 367 15.67 23.00 12.33
CA SER A 367 14.81 24.16 12.09
C SER A 367 13.46 23.99 12.78
N ARG A 368 12.80 22.82 12.64
CA ARG A 368 11.51 22.57 13.30
C ARG A 368 11.64 22.50 14.82
N ALA A 369 12.70 21.88 15.35
CA ALA A 369 12.98 21.86 16.78
C ALA A 369 13.19 23.28 17.33
N SER A 370 13.94 24.12 16.63
CA SER A 370 14.16 25.52 17.02
C SER A 370 12.87 26.33 17.04
N ILE A 371 11.96 26.13 16.08
CA ILE A 371 10.64 26.79 16.07
C ILE A 371 9.82 26.37 17.29
N ILE A 372 9.80 25.08 17.64
CA ILE A 372 9.08 24.58 18.81
C ILE A 372 9.68 25.15 20.10
N ILE A 373 11.01 25.16 20.23
CA ILE A 373 11.69 25.73 21.41
C ILE A 373 11.40 27.23 21.53
N ILE A 374 11.47 28.00 20.43
CA ILE A 374 11.16 29.43 20.43
C ILE A 374 9.70 29.67 20.82
N GLN A 375 8.76 28.87 20.32
CA GLN A 375 7.35 28.95 20.71
C GLN A 375 7.17 28.64 22.20
N GLN A 376 7.83 27.60 22.71
CA GLN A 376 7.78 27.24 24.13
C GLN A 376 8.36 28.34 25.04
N VAL A 377 9.49 28.94 24.65
CA VAL A 377 10.11 30.04 25.39
C VAL A 377 9.22 31.28 25.34
N ARG A 378 8.65 31.61 24.17
CA ARG A 378 7.72 32.74 24.01
C ARG A 378 6.50 32.58 24.90
N ASP A 379 5.88 31.39 24.88
CA ASP A 379 4.66 31.13 25.64
C ASP A 379 4.95 31.08 27.16
N ALA A 380 6.11 30.56 27.57
CA ALA A 380 6.56 30.63 28.96
C ALA A 380 6.82 32.08 29.40
N VAL A 381 7.51 32.89 28.61
CA VAL A 381 7.81 34.30 28.93
C VAL A 381 6.55 35.16 28.97
N ARG A 382 5.57 34.89 28.09
CA ARG A 382 4.25 35.56 28.08
C ARG A 382 3.52 35.40 29.41
N ASP A 383 3.67 34.26 30.08
CA ASP A 383 3.01 33.99 31.36
C ASP A 383 3.74 34.64 32.55
N TYR A 384 5.03 34.99 32.41
CA TYR A 384 5.83 35.60 33.49
C TYR A 384 5.92 37.12 33.45
N PHE A 385 5.74 37.76 32.28
CA PHE A 385 5.84 39.21 32.16
C PHE A 385 4.47 39.85 31.88
N VAL A 386 3.94 40.56 32.89
CA VAL A 386 2.80 41.49 32.76
C VAL A 386 3.27 42.79 32.11
N PHE A 387 3.79 42.73 30.89
CA PHE A 387 4.05 43.92 30.08
C PHE A 387 3.15 43.90 28.85
N GLY A 388 2.58 45.07 28.54
CA GLY A 388 1.51 45.25 27.56
C GLY A 388 1.84 44.73 26.15
N PRO A 389 0.79 44.48 25.34
CA PRO A 389 0.83 43.66 24.13
C PRO A 389 1.64 44.22 22.93
N ASP A 390 2.32 45.36 23.08
CA ASP A 390 2.83 46.13 21.93
C ASP A 390 4.31 45.86 21.58
N PHE A 391 5.04 45.04 22.36
CA PHE A 391 6.49 44.85 22.15
C PHE A 391 6.88 43.61 21.32
N LEU A 392 5.93 42.77 20.92
CA LEU A 392 6.18 41.58 20.10
C LEU A 392 5.19 41.54 18.93
N THR A 393 5.33 42.48 17.99
CA THR A 393 4.57 42.49 16.74
C THR A 393 4.90 41.26 15.88
N ASP A 394 3.88 40.68 15.24
CA ASP A 394 3.80 39.46 14.42
C ASP A 394 4.73 39.37 13.18
N THR A 395 5.80 40.16 13.11
CA THR A 395 6.66 40.27 11.92
C THR A 395 8.01 39.56 12.06
N TRP A 396 8.30 38.88 13.17
CA TRP A 396 9.52 38.07 13.27
C TRP A 396 9.36 36.76 12.46
N ARG A 397 9.58 36.87 11.15
CA ARG A 397 9.79 35.71 10.26
C ARG A 397 11.30 35.55 10.07
N PRO A 398 11.89 34.40 10.41
CA PRO A 398 13.24 34.09 9.96
C PRO A 398 13.19 33.82 8.46
N THR A 399 13.36 34.86 7.65
CA THR A 399 13.51 34.73 6.19
C THR A 399 14.99 34.80 5.82
N SER A 400 15.37 33.80 5.02
CA SER A 400 16.54 33.65 4.12
C SER A 400 17.96 33.37 4.62
N GLU A 401 18.44 33.61 5.84
CA GLU A 401 19.89 33.45 6.08
C GLU A 401 20.30 32.72 7.38
N ASN A 402 20.20 31.39 7.35
CA ASN A 402 21.04 30.51 8.18
C ASN A 402 22.43 30.35 7.54
N TRP A 403 23.10 31.45 7.22
CA TRP A 403 24.46 31.45 6.65
C TRP A 403 25.46 30.72 7.57
N TRP A 404 25.22 30.75 8.88
CA TRP A 404 26.01 30.02 9.86
C TRP A 404 25.97 28.49 9.69
N LEU A 405 24.82 27.95 9.28
CA LEU A 405 24.64 26.52 9.03
C LEU A 405 25.35 26.12 7.74
N TRP A 406 25.37 27.00 6.73
CA TRP A 406 26.19 26.84 5.52
C TRP A 406 27.69 26.90 5.83
N ILE A 407 28.15 27.79 6.72
CA ILE A 407 29.56 27.84 7.15
C ILE A 407 29.96 26.53 7.84
N GLN A 408 29.13 25.99 8.73
CA GLN A 408 29.41 24.71 9.39
C GLN A 408 29.51 23.56 8.39
N ILE A 409 28.62 23.51 7.38
CA ILE A 409 28.65 22.51 6.32
C ILE A 409 29.92 22.64 5.47
N VAL A 410 30.31 23.87 5.09
CA VAL A 410 31.52 24.12 4.30
C VAL A 410 32.78 23.73 5.08
N VAL A 411 32.87 24.06 6.37
CA VAL A 411 34.01 23.69 7.21
C VAL A 411 34.12 22.16 7.35
N LEU A 412 33.02 21.45 7.60
CA LEU A 412 33.02 19.99 7.69
C LEU A 412 33.39 19.31 6.36
N PHE A 413 32.95 19.88 5.24
CA PHE A 413 33.30 19.41 3.91
C PHE A 413 34.79 19.60 3.61
N VAL A 414 35.35 20.77 3.92
CA VAL A 414 36.79 21.04 3.74
C VAL A 414 37.65 20.11 4.61
N VAL A 415 37.27 19.89 5.87
CA VAL A 415 37.98 18.96 6.76
C VAL A 415 37.94 17.53 6.22
N SER A 416 36.79 17.10 5.68
CA SER A 416 36.64 15.77 5.08
C SER A 416 37.49 15.61 3.81
N LEU A 417 37.57 16.64 2.96
CA LEU A 417 38.45 16.65 1.79
C LEU A 417 39.93 16.61 2.17
N ILE A 418 40.34 17.38 3.18
CA ILE A 418 41.71 17.35 3.70
C ILE A 418 42.05 15.95 4.22
N PHE A 419 41.15 15.31 4.97
CA PHE A 419 41.37 13.95 5.48
C PHE A 419 41.47 12.91 4.36
N LEU A 420 40.69 13.06 3.28
CA LEU A 420 40.77 12.21 2.10
C LEU A 420 42.10 12.41 1.35
N PHE A 421 42.55 13.66 1.23
CA PHE A 421 43.80 14.02 0.56
C PHE A 421 45.03 13.55 1.35
N LEU A 422 45.03 13.71 2.68
CA LEU A 422 46.11 13.24 3.53
C LEU A 422 46.24 11.71 3.48
N ASN A 423 45.13 10.98 3.51
CA ASN A 423 45.16 9.52 3.38
C ASN A 423 45.60 9.03 2.00
N THR A 424 45.34 9.79 0.94
CA THR A 424 45.82 9.44 -0.42
C THR A 424 47.30 9.76 -0.61
N SER A 425 47.84 10.75 0.09
CA SER A 425 49.28 11.08 0.04
C SER A 425 50.17 10.09 0.81
N ALA A 426 49.64 9.43 1.85
CA ALA A 426 50.40 8.45 2.64
C ALA A 426 50.74 7.17 1.86
N ASP A 427 49.95 6.83 0.82
CA ASP A 427 50.16 5.66 -0.03
C ASP A 427 51.17 5.90 -1.17
N VAL A 428 51.64 7.13 -1.38
CA VAL A 428 52.58 7.49 -2.48
C VAL A 428 54.05 7.55 -2.01
N VAL A 429 54.29 7.47 -0.69
CA VAL A 429 55.64 7.58 -0.09
C VAL A 429 56.21 6.21 0.34
N ASN A 430 55.45 5.12 0.17
CA ASN A 430 55.94 3.74 0.25
C ASN A 430 55.82 3.07 -1.11
#